data_AF-A0A6B2V511-F1
#
_entry.id   AF-A0A6B2V511-F1
#
_cell.length_a   1.000
_cell.length_b   1.000
_cell.length_c   1.000
_cell.angle_alpha   90.00
_cell.angle_beta   90.00
_cell.angle_gamma   90.00
#
_symmetry.space_group_name_H-M   'P 1'
#
loop_
_entity.id
_entity.type
_entity.pdbx_description
1 polymer ?
#
loop_
_entity_poly.entity_id
_entity_poly.type
_entity_poly.pdbx_seq_one_letter_code
_entity_poly.pdbx_strand_id
1 'polypeptide(L)'
;VATAAAIGAASLAAAPTTAAAGGIPLKGYELTWGIKESYRSYVTGPYAKGTFTPADGAAQAAGNGAFTFTDGQGTYDSTTHTVHLTFQGTLTAESSAHRFKRVLSDLQYDSATGVLTADLTADGGETQQDVPFAKVAAPTSADMTGLATTLTTEAGAFLGSDGYAGAAGDPLSVTQPKPSSSPSPSESTSPPPTSPPASASASASAAPSTSAGTSTSAAPSASASVTASASASAAPSASATGTPAPAPAKGDIADGRLTWGVKESFRAYVVGPIAKGAVTASGGAAQAAGNGAFTFTGATGTYDTEAGKLTAAVKGAVNFKGHKGEGAKGGYGLDLTLGNVRAALSGGTGALTADVTSLGVTSKAVVLADLKAPSGGLTAKDDVITLDKVRATLTGAGAKAFSGFYPKGTALDPVSLSVALADGAELPTGDDTSGAGGSNGSNGGSGSTGGSGTDTGGAGSSTGGGAGSTTGGGSTGGSLAATGS
;
A
#
# COMPACT_ATOMS: atom_id res chain seq x y z
N VAL A 1 21.72 5.91 80.94
CA VAL A 1 22.91 5.04 81.04
C VAL A 1 22.38 3.61 80.95
N ALA A 2 22.24 3.05 79.75
CA ALA A 2 23.27 2.31 79.01
C ALA A 2 23.33 0.80 79.41
N THR A 3 23.13 -0.04 78.38
CA THR A 3 23.79 -1.36 78.11
C THR A 3 23.52 -2.59 79.00
N ALA A 4 22.77 -3.53 78.41
CA ALA A 4 23.22 -4.83 77.84
C ALA A 4 23.46 -6.12 78.68
N ALA A 5 22.90 -7.19 78.10
CA ALA A 5 23.46 -8.52 77.79
C ALA A 5 23.29 -9.72 78.76
N ALA A 6 22.67 -10.79 78.21
CA ALA A 6 23.15 -12.19 78.14
C ALA A 6 22.07 -13.04 77.39
N ILE A 7 22.23 -13.37 76.09
CA ILE A 7 22.90 -14.54 75.48
C ILE A 7 22.49 -15.90 76.08
N GLY A 8 21.72 -16.68 75.30
CA GLY A 8 21.52 -18.11 75.45
C GLY A 8 21.54 -18.77 74.06
N ALA A 9 22.52 -19.64 73.83
CA ALA A 9 22.78 -20.29 72.56
C ALA A 9 21.83 -21.47 72.32
N ALA A 10 21.25 -21.53 71.11
CA ALA A 10 20.63 -22.72 70.56
C ALA A 10 21.32 -23.06 69.24
N SER A 11 22.03 -24.19 69.25
CA SER A 11 22.62 -24.84 68.09
C SER A 11 21.51 -25.39 67.17
N LEU A 12 21.23 -24.71 66.06
CA LEU A 12 20.48 -25.30 64.95
C LEU A 12 21.49 -25.97 64.00
N ALA A 13 21.33 -27.27 63.82
CA ALA A 13 22.00 -28.03 62.77
C ALA A 13 21.68 -27.40 61.41
N ALA A 14 22.73 -27.06 60.65
CA ALA A 14 22.60 -26.62 59.27
C ALA A 14 22.01 -27.78 58.44
N ALA A 15 20.77 -27.63 58.01
CA ALA A 15 20.29 -28.33 56.82
C ALA A 15 21.22 -27.93 55.66
N PRO A 16 21.58 -28.84 54.73
CA PRO A 16 22.26 -28.42 53.52
C PRO A 16 21.33 -27.42 52.84
N THR A 17 21.78 -26.17 52.77
CA THR A 17 21.19 -25.18 51.89
C THR A 17 21.26 -25.80 50.50
N THR A 18 20.14 -26.33 50.01
CA THR A 18 19.98 -26.56 48.57
C THR A 18 20.18 -25.18 47.96
N ALA A 19 21.38 -24.96 47.41
CA ALA A 19 21.65 -23.83 46.57
C ALA A 19 20.54 -23.83 45.52
N ALA A 20 19.64 -22.84 45.60
CA ALA A 20 18.73 -22.57 44.51
C ALA A 20 19.60 -22.48 43.25
N ALA A 21 19.29 -23.29 42.24
CA ALA A 21 19.95 -23.26 40.96
C ALA A 21 19.69 -21.89 40.31
N GLY A 22 20.46 -20.88 40.73
CA GLY A 22 20.43 -19.55 40.15
C GLY A 22 21.10 -19.63 38.79
N GLY A 23 20.38 -19.26 37.74
CA GLY A 23 20.92 -19.20 36.38
C GLY A 23 22.25 -18.43 36.33
N ILE A 24 23.13 -18.84 35.43
CA ILE A 24 24.44 -18.22 35.23
C ILE A 24 24.20 -16.78 34.76
N PRO A 25 24.71 -15.76 35.47
CA PRO A 25 24.47 -14.38 35.09
C PRO A 25 25.16 -14.05 33.77
N LEU A 26 24.41 -13.40 32.87
CA LEU A 26 24.87 -12.90 31.58
C LEU A 26 25.01 -11.39 31.63
N LYS A 27 26.08 -10.87 31.03
CA LYS A 27 26.28 -9.42 30.92
C LYS A 27 26.94 -8.96 29.62
N GLY A 28 26.64 -7.73 29.25
CA GLY A 28 27.25 -7.03 28.12
C GLY A 28 26.86 -7.63 26.77
N TYR A 29 25.66 -8.17 26.65
CA TYR A 29 25.13 -8.63 25.36
C TYR A 29 24.60 -7.47 24.53
N GLU A 30 24.53 -7.66 23.22
CA GLU A 30 23.89 -6.75 22.28
C GLU A 30 22.80 -7.49 21.52
N LEU A 31 21.68 -6.81 21.27
CA LEU A 31 20.62 -7.27 20.40
C LEU A 31 20.61 -6.43 19.13
N THR A 32 20.82 -7.06 17.98
CA THR A 32 20.69 -6.41 16.67
C THR A 32 19.43 -6.89 15.98
N TRP A 33 18.54 -5.96 15.65
CA TRP A 33 17.26 -6.26 15.02
C TRP A 33 16.71 -5.09 14.21
N GLY A 34 16.13 -5.38 13.05
CA GLY A 34 15.60 -4.36 12.15
C GLY A 34 14.10 -4.07 12.31
N ILE A 35 13.38 -4.81 13.14
CA ILE A 35 11.90 -4.88 13.12
C ILE A 35 11.41 -5.49 11.80
N LYS A 36 11.40 -4.69 10.73
CA LYS A 36 11.07 -5.08 9.36
C LYS A 36 11.58 -4.04 8.36
N GLU A 37 12.33 -4.45 7.34
CA GLU A 37 12.92 -3.55 6.33
C GLU A 37 11.87 -2.67 5.64
N SER A 38 10.72 -3.25 5.27
CA SER A 38 9.65 -2.49 4.61
C SER A 38 9.01 -1.45 5.54
N TYR A 39 8.94 -1.71 6.84
CA TYR A 39 8.47 -0.72 7.82
C TYR A 39 9.49 0.41 7.93
N ARG A 40 10.78 0.10 8.09
CA ARG A 40 11.82 1.13 8.14
C ARG A 40 11.84 1.99 6.88
N SER A 41 11.70 1.35 5.71
CA SER A 41 11.64 2.02 4.41
C SER A 41 10.40 2.89 4.25
N TYR A 42 9.27 2.48 4.82
CA TYR A 42 8.06 3.32 4.87
C TYR A 42 8.31 4.55 5.73
N VAL A 43 8.79 4.38 6.98
CA VAL A 43 9.02 5.48 7.93
C VAL A 43 9.96 6.52 7.35
N THR A 44 11.15 6.13 6.87
CA THR A 44 12.13 7.09 6.32
C THR A 44 11.88 7.43 4.85
N GLY A 45 10.91 6.77 4.23
CA GLY A 45 10.62 6.92 2.82
C GLY A 45 10.03 8.29 2.48
N PRO A 46 9.96 8.65 1.19
CA PRO A 46 9.45 9.95 0.75
C PRO A 46 7.97 10.18 1.11
N TYR A 47 7.24 9.12 1.50
CA TYR A 47 5.84 9.18 1.89
C TYR A 47 5.66 9.55 3.36
N ALA A 48 6.25 8.78 4.28
CA ALA A 48 6.13 9.08 5.70
C ALA A 48 7.08 10.19 6.13
N LYS A 49 8.24 10.36 5.48
CA LYS A 49 9.24 11.40 5.81
C LYS A 49 9.54 11.46 7.31
N GLY A 50 9.42 10.31 7.96
CA GLY A 50 9.70 10.13 9.35
C GLY A 50 11.17 9.84 9.58
N THR A 51 11.51 9.70 10.84
CA THR A 51 12.87 9.45 11.31
C THR A 51 12.84 8.37 12.37
N PHE A 52 13.94 7.62 12.44
CA PHE A 52 14.27 6.83 13.61
C PHE A 52 15.29 7.60 14.44
N THR A 53 15.00 7.74 15.73
CA THR A 53 15.85 8.38 16.71
C THR A 53 16.16 7.35 17.79
N PRO A 54 17.27 6.61 17.66
CA PRO A 54 17.75 5.74 18.72
C PRO A 54 18.41 6.58 19.84
N ALA A 55 18.22 6.16 21.09
CA ALA A 55 18.76 6.79 22.29
C ALA A 55 19.02 5.73 23.40
N ASP A 56 19.60 6.16 24.52
CA ASP A 56 19.70 5.38 25.77
C ASP A 56 20.31 3.98 25.64
N GLY A 57 21.27 3.81 24.72
CA GLY A 57 21.90 2.51 24.45
C GLY A 57 21.43 1.83 23.17
N ALA A 58 20.51 2.46 22.42
CA ALA A 58 20.21 2.08 21.05
C ALA A 58 21.07 2.84 20.03
N ALA A 59 21.40 2.21 18.92
CA ALA A 59 22.01 2.83 17.73
C ALA A 59 21.38 2.25 16.45
N GLN A 60 21.49 2.98 15.33
CA GLN A 60 21.03 2.49 14.02
C GLN A 60 22.22 2.36 13.06
N ALA A 61 22.30 1.23 12.36
CA ALA A 61 23.27 1.06 11.28
C ALA A 61 22.99 2.01 10.10
N ALA A 62 24.05 2.40 9.40
CA ALA A 62 23.97 3.30 8.25
C ALA A 62 23.02 2.80 7.16
N GLY A 63 22.48 3.72 6.34
CA GLY A 63 21.62 3.37 5.21
C GLY A 63 20.26 2.80 5.61
N ASN A 64 19.68 3.29 6.72
CA ASN A 64 18.43 2.77 7.29
C ASN A 64 18.52 1.29 7.70
N GLY A 65 19.69 0.88 8.21
CA GLY A 65 19.97 -0.48 8.63
C GLY A 65 19.27 -0.86 9.94
N ALA A 66 19.61 -2.06 10.42
CA ALA A 66 19.09 -2.59 11.69
C ALA A 66 19.53 -1.75 12.89
N PHE A 67 18.80 -1.90 13.99
CA PHE A 67 19.09 -1.25 15.26
C PHE A 67 19.90 -2.19 16.15
N THR A 68 20.81 -1.63 16.95
CA THR A 68 21.54 -2.36 17.99
C THR A 68 21.15 -1.79 19.35
N PHE A 69 20.76 -2.66 20.28
CA PHE A 69 20.43 -2.37 21.67
C PHE A 69 21.52 -2.99 22.55
N THR A 70 22.05 -2.23 23.50
CA THR A 70 23.29 -2.56 24.22
C THR A 70 23.04 -2.89 25.69
N ASP A 71 24.12 -3.20 26.42
CA ASP A 71 24.11 -3.53 27.85
C ASP A 71 23.08 -4.61 28.21
N GLY A 72 22.99 -5.65 27.38
CA GLY A 72 22.15 -6.80 27.60
C GLY A 72 22.58 -7.59 28.83
N GLN A 73 21.73 -7.64 29.84
CA GLN A 73 21.97 -8.37 31.09
C GLN A 73 20.88 -9.41 31.32
N GLY A 74 21.20 -10.47 32.05
CA GLY A 74 20.19 -11.46 32.40
C GLY A 74 20.76 -12.76 32.93
N THR A 75 20.11 -13.87 32.62
CA THR A 75 20.51 -15.19 33.12
C THR A 75 20.42 -16.27 32.06
N TYR A 76 21.29 -17.27 32.19
CA TYR A 76 21.28 -18.51 31.42
C TYR A 76 20.99 -19.69 32.35
N ASP A 77 19.93 -20.42 32.07
CA ASP A 77 19.62 -21.68 32.74
C ASP A 77 20.35 -22.82 32.03
N SER A 78 21.29 -23.46 32.74
CA SER A 78 22.09 -24.57 32.20
C SER A 78 21.34 -25.89 32.09
N THR A 79 20.16 -26.00 32.70
CA THR A 79 19.30 -27.20 32.68
C THR A 79 18.39 -27.18 31.46
N THR A 80 17.73 -26.04 31.21
CA THR A 80 16.83 -25.87 30.06
C THR A 80 17.55 -25.34 28.82
N HIS A 81 18.81 -24.92 28.96
CA HIS A 81 19.60 -24.25 27.92
C HIS A 81 18.93 -22.98 27.38
N THR A 82 18.27 -22.23 28.26
CA THR A 82 17.53 -21.01 27.91
C THR A 82 18.16 -19.77 28.51
N VAL A 83 18.16 -18.71 27.73
CA VAL A 83 18.55 -17.35 28.09
C VAL A 83 17.31 -16.48 28.26
N HIS A 84 17.35 -15.62 29.28
CA HIS A 84 16.49 -14.45 29.45
C HIS A 84 17.37 -13.20 29.57
N LEU A 85 17.24 -12.25 28.65
CA LEU A 85 18.03 -11.01 28.60
C LEU A 85 17.14 -9.78 28.50
N THR A 86 17.52 -8.70 29.18
CA THR A 86 16.95 -7.36 29.07
C THR A 86 17.99 -6.41 28.49
N PHE A 87 17.62 -5.55 27.56
CA PHE A 87 18.55 -4.66 26.84
C PHE A 87 18.21 -3.19 27.08
N GLN A 88 19.26 -2.37 27.18
CA GLN A 88 19.12 -0.92 27.16
C GLN A 88 18.88 -0.43 25.73
N GLY A 89 18.14 0.67 25.64
CA GLY A 89 17.94 1.39 24.40
C GLY A 89 16.50 1.80 24.18
N THR A 90 16.33 3.02 23.69
CA THR A 90 15.05 3.58 23.29
C THR A 90 15.09 3.80 21.79
N LEU A 91 14.07 3.34 21.07
CA LEU A 91 13.88 3.63 19.65
C LEU A 91 12.61 4.43 19.45
N THR A 92 12.76 5.68 19.00
CA THR A 92 11.61 6.50 18.58
C THR A 92 11.49 6.50 17.06
N ALA A 93 10.38 6.01 16.52
CA ALA A 93 9.98 6.20 15.13
C ALA A 93 8.90 7.27 15.07
N GLU A 94 9.14 8.37 14.36
CA GLU A 94 8.20 9.49 14.32
C GLU A 94 8.04 10.01 12.90
N SER A 95 6.80 10.35 12.54
CA SER A 95 6.47 11.07 11.31
C SER A 95 5.45 12.14 11.63
N SER A 96 5.85 13.41 11.48
CA SER A 96 4.90 14.52 11.55
C SER A 96 3.91 14.49 10.37
N ALA A 97 4.33 13.96 9.21
CA ALA A 97 3.49 13.87 8.02
C ALA A 97 2.35 12.85 8.17
N HIS A 98 2.61 11.71 8.84
CA HIS A 98 1.60 10.67 9.09
C HIS A 98 1.10 10.70 10.55
N ARG A 99 1.47 11.76 11.29
CA ARG A 99 1.02 12.06 12.65
C ARG A 99 1.14 10.88 13.60
N PHE A 100 2.24 10.13 13.50
CA PHE A 100 2.54 9.05 14.41
C PHE A 100 3.86 9.27 15.13
N LYS A 101 3.91 8.82 16.37
CA LYS A 101 5.12 8.62 17.17
C LYS A 101 5.05 7.27 17.84
N ARG A 102 6.07 6.43 17.67
CA ARG A 102 6.17 5.09 18.23
C ARG A 102 7.46 5.01 19.00
N VAL A 103 7.38 4.73 20.30
CA VAL A 103 8.53 4.56 21.17
C VAL A 103 8.57 3.10 21.61
N LEU A 104 9.69 2.44 21.30
CA LEU A 104 10.04 1.10 21.76
C LEU A 104 11.15 1.24 22.81
N SER A 105 11.01 0.61 23.97
CA SER A 105 12.05 0.55 25.01
C SER A 105 11.99 -0.78 25.75
N ASP A 106 12.95 -1.00 26.65
CA ASP A 106 13.01 -2.18 27.53
C ASP A 106 12.80 -3.50 26.77
N LEU A 107 13.66 -3.75 25.76
CA LEU A 107 13.55 -5.00 25.01
C LEU A 107 13.97 -6.16 25.90
N GLN A 108 13.13 -7.19 25.98
CA GLN A 108 13.43 -8.40 26.71
C GLN A 108 13.27 -9.62 25.81
N TYR A 109 14.30 -10.44 25.75
CA TYR A 109 14.31 -11.65 24.95
C TYR A 109 14.36 -12.89 25.84
N ASP A 110 13.34 -13.73 25.72
CA ASP A 110 13.25 -15.02 26.37
C ASP A 110 13.28 -16.14 25.33
N SER A 111 14.38 -16.90 25.31
CA SER A 111 14.54 -18.05 24.42
C SER A 111 13.72 -19.28 24.80
N ALA A 112 13.24 -19.37 26.06
CA ALA A 112 12.38 -20.47 26.49
C ALA A 112 10.99 -20.37 25.84
N THR A 113 10.44 -19.16 25.82
CA THR A 113 9.16 -18.86 25.16
C THR A 113 9.33 -18.51 23.68
N GLY A 114 10.54 -18.13 23.27
CA GLY A 114 10.83 -17.67 21.91
C GLY A 114 10.15 -16.34 21.61
N VAL A 115 10.07 -15.44 22.61
CA VAL A 115 9.37 -14.16 22.49
C VAL A 115 10.33 -13.02 22.81
N LEU A 116 10.26 -11.99 21.99
CA LEU A 116 10.82 -10.67 22.25
C LEU A 116 9.67 -9.76 22.70
N THR A 117 9.74 -9.24 23.92
CA THR A 117 8.84 -8.22 24.44
C THR A 117 9.50 -6.85 24.43
N ALA A 118 8.68 -5.80 24.52
CA ALA A 118 9.14 -4.44 24.70
C ALA A 118 8.07 -3.58 25.37
N ASP A 119 8.51 -2.50 26.00
CA ASP A 119 7.64 -1.41 26.42
C ASP A 119 7.26 -0.56 25.21
N LEU A 120 5.96 -0.33 25.03
CA LEU A 120 5.40 0.31 23.83
C LEU A 120 4.65 1.59 24.21
N THR A 121 5.06 2.73 23.65
CA THR A 121 4.31 3.98 23.76
C THR A 121 3.92 4.49 22.38
N ALA A 122 2.61 4.64 22.15
CA ALA A 122 2.07 5.19 20.91
C ALA A 122 1.56 6.62 21.12
N ASP A 123 2.00 7.54 20.27
CA ASP A 123 1.48 8.91 20.14
C ASP A 123 1.51 9.73 21.45
N GLY A 124 2.46 9.43 22.34
CA GLY A 124 2.57 10.09 23.65
C GLY A 124 1.49 9.64 24.66
N GLY A 125 0.79 8.54 24.37
CA GLY A 125 -0.14 7.90 25.29
C GLY A 125 0.57 7.12 26.41
N GLU A 126 -0.18 6.24 27.06
CA GLU A 126 0.35 5.39 28.12
C GLU A 126 1.33 4.34 27.57
N THR A 127 2.39 4.06 28.33
CA THR A 127 3.31 2.98 28.03
C THR A 127 2.67 1.65 28.42
N GLN A 128 2.61 0.73 27.47
CA GLN A 128 2.22 -0.65 27.70
C GLN A 128 3.48 -1.46 28.01
N GLN A 129 3.52 -2.10 29.16
CA GLN A 129 4.68 -2.86 29.61
C GLN A 129 4.74 -4.25 28.98
N ASP A 130 5.95 -4.74 28.70
CA ASP A 130 6.22 -6.14 28.38
C ASP A 130 5.38 -6.72 27.22
N VAL A 131 5.03 -5.90 26.23
CA VAL A 131 4.15 -6.33 25.15
C VAL A 131 4.89 -7.31 24.23
N PRO A 132 4.34 -8.51 23.96
CA PRO A 132 4.91 -9.44 22.99
C PRO A 132 4.99 -8.76 21.62
N PHE A 133 6.21 -8.56 21.11
CA PHE A 133 6.44 -7.79 19.90
C PHE A 133 6.87 -8.67 18.72
N ALA A 134 7.69 -9.69 18.98
CA ALA A 134 8.04 -10.68 17.96
C ALA A 134 8.17 -12.09 18.56
N LYS A 135 7.73 -13.09 17.79
CA LYS A 135 8.17 -14.47 17.97
C LYS A 135 9.52 -14.65 17.30
N VAL A 136 10.43 -15.33 17.96
CA VAL A 136 11.80 -15.56 17.49
C VAL A 136 12.00 -17.06 17.39
N ALA A 137 12.56 -17.51 16.26
CA ALA A 137 12.90 -18.91 16.07
C ALA A 137 13.91 -19.38 17.13
N ALA A 138 13.79 -20.65 17.54
CA ALA A 138 14.73 -21.25 18.46
C ALA A 138 16.17 -21.19 17.90
N PRO A 139 17.17 -20.82 18.71
CA PRO A 139 18.54 -20.76 18.26
C PRO A 139 19.04 -22.15 17.85
N THR A 140 19.77 -22.22 16.74
CA THR A 140 20.39 -23.45 16.23
C THR A 140 21.89 -23.54 16.55
N SER A 141 22.45 -22.47 17.11
CA SER A 141 23.85 -22.32 17.53
C SER A 141 23.94 -21.48 18.80
N ALA A 142 25.07 -21.60 19.50
CA ALA A 142 25.38 -20.76 20.67
C ALA A 142 25.45 -19.27 20.31
N ASP A 143 25.93 -18.97 19.11
CA ASP A 143 25.87 -17.63 18.52
C ASP A 143 24.44 -17.44 18.01
N MET A 144 23.58 -16.83 18.82
CA MET A 144 22.14 -16.62 18.55
C MET A 144 21.94 -15.58 17.45
N THR A 145 22.44 -15.87 16.25
CA THR A 145 22.55 -14.94 15.13
C THR A 145 21.58 -15.30 14.02
N GLY A 146 21.05 -14.29 13.34
CA GLY A 146 20.20 -14.50 12.17
C GLY A 146 18.86 -15.19 12.48
N LEU A 147 18.37 -15.15 13.72
CA LEU A 147 17.15 -15.84 14.14
C LEU A 147 15.95 -15.24 13.41
N ALA A 148 15.19 -16.08 12.72
CA ALA A 148 13.98 -15.63 12.03
C ALA A 148 12.97 -15.07 13.04
N THR A 149 12.32 -13.96 12.69
CA THR A 149 11.30 -13.34 13.53
C THR A 149 9.95 -13.28 12.83
N THR A 150 8.87 -13.34 13.60
CA THR A 150 7.50 -13.12 13.15
C THR A 150 6.84 -12.10 14.06
N LEU A 151 6.37 -11.00 13.50
CA LEU A 151 5.73 -9.94 14.27
C LEU A 151 4.39 -10.42 14.83
N THR A 152 4.08 -10.01 16.05
CA THR A 152 2.83 -10.37 16.74
C THR A 152 1.66 -9.50 16.28
N THR A 153 0.45 -9.84 16.74
CA THR A 153 -0.75 -9.02 16.50
C THR A 153 -0.61 -7.65 17.17
N GLU A 154 -0.09 -7.64 18.39
CA GLU A 154 0.17 -6.45 19.19
C GLU A 154 1.20 -5.54 18.52
N ALA A 155 2.25 -6.12 17.94
CA ALA A 155 3.21 -5.38 17.13
C ALA A 155 2.55 -4.77 15.89
N GLY A 156 1.63 -5.49 15.23
CA GLY A 156 0.91 -4.94 14.07
C GLY A 156 0.03 -3.74 14.43
N ALA A 157 -0.72 -3.84 15.53
CA ALA A 157 -1.50 -2.73 16.05
C ALA A 157 -0.60 -1.53 16.41
N PHE A 158 0.52 -1.78 17.10
CA PHE A 158 1.48 -0.74 17.46
C PHE A 158 2.11 -0.08 16.21
N LEU A 159 2.53 -0.85 15.22
CA LEU A 159 3.13 -0.34 13.98
C LEU A 159 2.12 0.35 13.06
N GLY A 160 0.83 0.32 13.40
CA GLY A 160 -0.24 1.05 12.70
C GLY A 160 -0.86 0.30 11.53
N SER A 161 -0.69 -1.02 11.44
CA SER A 161 -1.33 -1.84 10.40
C SER A 161 -1.41 -3.32 10.79
N ASP A 162 -2.62 -3.88 10.70
CA ASP A 162 -2.86 -5.32 10.87
C ASP A 162 -2.06 -6.18 9.89
N GLY A 163 -1.63 -5.60 8.75
CA GLY A 163 -0.80 -6.29 7.76
C GLY A 163 0.59 -6.68 8.27
N TYR A 164 1.02 -6.16 9.43
CA TYR A 164 2.24 -6.59 10.10
C TYR A 164 2.01 -7.81 11.01
N ALA A 165 0.78 -8.08 11.45
CA ALA A 165 0.49 -9.23 12.30
C ALA A 165 0.81 -10.53 11.56
N GLY A 166 1.66 -11.37 12.16
CA GLY A 166 2.12 -12.61 11.56
C GLY A 166 3.09 -12.44 10.39
N ALA A 167 3.50 -11.20 10.07
CA ALA A 167 4.46 -10.96 9.01
C ALA A 167 5.87 -11.35 9.47
N ALA A 168 6.68 -11.89 8.56
CA ALA A 168 8.10 -12.08 8.80
C ALA A 168 8.77 -10.72 9.08
N GLY A 169 9.45 -10.63 10.22
CA GLY A 169 10.31 -9.52 10.58
C GLY A 169 11.73 -9.72 10.07
N ASP A 170 12.58 -8.73 10.33
CA ASP A 170 14.01 -8.86 10.05
C ASP A 170 14.63 -9.89 11.00
N PRO A 171 15.70 -10.60 10.58
CA PRO A 171 16.37 -11.54 11.45
C PRO A 171 16.97 -10.83 12.67
N LEU A 172 16.89 -11.48 13.82
CA LEU A 172 17.36 -10.99 15.11
C LEU A 172 18.67 -11.69 15.49
N SER A 173 19.62 -10.94 16.02
CA SER A 173 20.86 -11.49 16.55
C SER A 173 21.09 -11.03 17.98
N VAL A 174 21.50 -11.94 18.86
CA VAL A 174 21.95 -11.65 20.22
C VAL A 174 23.39 -12.15 20.34
N THR A 175 24.32 -11.23 20.59
CA THR A 175 25.74 -11.54 20.63
C THR A 175 26.41 -10.86 21.81
N GLN A 176 27.38 -11.52 22.43
CA GLN A 176 28.26 -10.85 23.38
C GLN A 176 29.45 -10.27 22.59
N PRO A 177 29.63 -8.94 22.52
CA PRO A 177 30.80 -8.37 21.90
C PRO A 177 32.04 -8.86 22.63
N LYS A 178 33.07 -9.26 21.89
CA LYS A 178 34.36 -9.53 22.49
C LYS A 178 34.86 -8.23 23.13
N PRO A 179 35.32 -8.24 24.40
CA PRO A 179 35.88 -7.04 25.00
C PRO A 179 37.01 -6.52 24.11
N SER A 180 36.84 -5.30 23.59
CA SER A 180 37.84 -4.62 22.79
C SER A 180 39.05 -4.37 23.70
N SER A 181 40.18 -5.01 23.39
CA SER A 181 41.46 -4.63 23.97
C SER A 181 41.79 -3.23 23.49
N SER A 182 41.50 -2.23 24.33
CA SER A 182 41.80 -0.82 24.09
C SER A 182 43.28 -0.63 23.70
N PRO A 183 43.61 -0.01 22.55
CA PRO A 183 44.97 0.49 22.35
C PRO A 183 45.22 1.66 23.30
N SER A 184 46.27 1.52 24.10
CA SER A 184 46.85 2.59 24.94
C SER A 184 47.06 3.88 24.14
N PRO A 185 46.83 5.08 24.70
CA PRO A 185 47.00 6.32 23.96
C PRO A 185 48.50 6.54 23.69
N SER A 186 48.93 6.49 22.44
CA SER A 186 50.22 7.03 22.02
C SER A 186 50.05 8.48 21.64
N GLU A 187 50.94 9.30 22.19
CA GLU A 187 50.97 10.74 22.09
C GLU A 187 51.10 11.26 20.66
N SER A 188 50.54 12.45 20.49
CA SER A 188 50.57 13.33 19.34
C SER A 188 51.98 13.65 18.83
N THR A 189 52.24 13.45 17.54
CA THR A 189 53.25 14.23 16.78
C THR A 189 52.76 14.60 15.38
N SER A 190 52.87 15.89 15.09
CA SER A 190 52.52 16.64 13.87
C SER A 190 53.21 16.14 12.57
N PRO A 191 52.70 16.42 11.36
CA PRO A 191 53.22 15.87 10.10
C PRO A 191 54.35 16.70 9.47
N PRO A 192 55.27 16.11 8.67
CA PRO A 192 56.17 16.84 7.79
C PRO A 192 55.75 16.81 6.29
N PRO A 193 56.31 17.70 5.45
CA PRO A 193 55.73 18.10 4.17
C PRO A 193 56.16 17.24 2.96
N THR A 194 55.33 17.28 1.92
CA THR A 194 55.49 16.66 0.59
C THR A 194 56.41 17.46 -0.35
N SER A 195 57.30 16.76 -1.08
CA SER A 195 57.57 16.78 -2.56
C SER A 195 58.98 16.24 -2.89
N PRO A 196 59.40 16.03 -4.17
CA PRO A 196 59.15 14.94 -5.16
C PRO A 196 60.52 14.32 -5.63
N PRO A 197 60.82 13.74 -6.84
CA PRO A 197 60.04 13.39 -8.06
C PRO A 197 60.38 12.03 -8.75
N ALA A 198 59.70 11.71 -9.87
CA ALA A 198 60.20 11.17 -11.16
C ALA A 198 59.15 10.28 -11.88
N SER A 199 59.10 10.05 -13.20
CA SER A 199 59.30 10.80 -14.46
C SER A 199 59.21 9.74 -15.58
N ALA A 200 58.43 10.01 -16.65
CA ALA A 200 58.60 9.59 -18.06
C ALA A 200 57.21 9.36 -18.72
N SER A 201 56.72 10.22 -19.64
CA SER A 201 57.04 10.35 -21.09
C SER A 201 56.13 9.42 -21.94
N ALA A 202 55.45 9.78 -23.04
CA ALA A 202 55.57 10.85 -24.05
C ALA A 202 54.16 11.08 -24.72
N SER A 203 53.75 12.32 -25.07
CA SER A 203 53.85 12.98 -26.40
C SER A 203 52.79 12.51 -27.45
N ALA A 204 52.11 13.31 -28.28
CA ALA A 204 51.86 14.75 -28.46
C ALA A 204 50.80 14.96 -29.58
N SER A 205 50.23 16.19 -29.64
CA SER A 205 49.73 16.94 -30.83
C SER A 205 48.49 16.44 -31.60
N ALA A 206 47.58 17.26 -32.13
CA ALA A 206 47.49 18.73 -32.28
C ALA A 206 46.01 19.14 -32.55
N ALA A 207 45.66 20.40 -32.24
CA ALA A 207 44.44 21.12 -32.66
C ALA A 207 44.68 21.82 -34.03
N PRO A 208 43.89 22.81 -34.51
CA PRO A 208 42.52 23.28 -34.20
C PRO A 208 41.66 23.58 -35.47
N SER A 209 40.41 24.09 -35.31
CA SER A 209 39.90 25.35 -35.92
C SER A 209 38.40 25.37 -36.28
N THR A 210 37.68 26.31 -35.65
CA THR A 210 36.65 27.26 -36.16
C THR A 210 35.85 27.00 -37.45
N SER A 211 34.54 27.21 -37.42
CA SER A 211 33.90 28.43 -37.98
C SER A 211 32.36 28.42 -37.85
N ALA A 212 31.82 29.62 -37.67
CA ALA A 212 30.41 29.99 -37.66
C ALA A 212 29.75 29.94 -39.06
N GLY A 213 28.41 30.01 -39.09
CA GLY A 213 27.64 30.28 -40.31
C GLY A 213 26.13 30.20 -40.11
N THR A 214 25.49 31.36 -39.98
CA THR A 214 24.05 31.64 -39.94
C THR A 214 23.38 31.57 -41.32
N SER A 215 22.03 31.50 -41.33
CA SER A 215 21.08 32.26 -42.19
C SER A 215 20.19 31.50 -43.21
N THR A 216 18.88 31.57 -42.96
CA THR A 216 17.81 32.13 -43.84
C THR A 216 17.13 31.31 -44.96
N SER A 217 15.81 31.11 -44.76
CA SER A 217 14.63 31.36 -45.64
C SER A 217 14.61 30.96 -47.12
N ALA A 218 13.57 30.21 -47.52
CA ALA A 218 12.58 30.65 -48.53
C ALA A 218 11.39 29.67 -48.64
N ALA A 219 10.19 30.22 -48.84
CA ALA A 219 8.92 29.54 -49.06
C ALA A 219 8.58 29.41 -50.58
N PRO A 220 7.31 29.27 -51.00
CA PRO A 220 6.66 28.07 -51.55
C PRO A 220 6.51 28.10 -53.09
N SER A 221 6.01 27.02 -53.70
CA SER A 221 5.49 27.06 -55.08
C SER A 221 4.23 26.21 -55.24
N ALA A 222 3.32 26.73 -56.06
CA ALA A 222 1.93 26.35 -56.19
C ALA A 222 1.61 25.71 -57.56
N SER A 223 0.40 25.15 -57.62
CA SER A 223 -0.48 25.07 -58.79
C SER A 223 -0.31 23.92 -59.78
N ALA A 224 -1.34 23.07 -59.90
CA ALA A 224 -2.30 23.19 -61.01
C ALA A 224 -3.50 22.24 -60.83
N SER A 225 -4.70 22.81 -61.01
CA SER A 225 -6.00 22.13 -61.12
C SER A 225 -6.18 21.41 -62.45
N VAL A 226 -6.99 20.35 -62.47
CA VAL A 226 -7.92 20.09 -63.59
C VAL A 226 -9.26 19.59 -63.05
N THR A 227 -10.31 20.16 -63.60
CA THR A 227 -11.73 20.10 -63.22
C THR A 227 -12.52 19.04 -63.99
N ALA A 228 -13.60 18.59 -63.34
CA ALA A 228 -14.92 18.20 -63.86
C ALA A 228 -15.10 16.86 -64.62
N SER A 229 -16.01 16.00 -64.14
CA SER A 229 -17.43 16.05 -64.52
C SER A 229 -18.25 14.99 -63.76
N ALA A 230 -19.54 15.29 -63.59
CA ALA A 230 -20.48 14.67 -62.66
C ALA A 230 -21.39 13.60 -63.32
N SER A 231 -22.17 12.95 -62.44
CA SER A 231 -23.49 12.34 -62.66
C SER A 231 -23.54 10.81 -62.68
N ALA A 232 -24.03 10.21 -61.60
CA ALA A 232 -25.41 9.72 -61.56
C ALA A 232 -25.78 9.25 -60.14
N SER A 233 -26.87 9.84 -59.65
CA SER A 233 -27.61 9.45 -58.45
C SER A 233 -28.25 8.06 -58.65
N ALA A 234 -28.06 7.17 -57.69
CA ALA A 234 -28.93 6.02 -57.47
C ALA A 234 -29.09 5.82 -55.96
N ALA A 235 -30.24 6.21 -55.44
CA ALA A 235 -30.73 5.85 -54.10
C ALA A 235 -31.88 4.83 -54.26
N PRO A 236 -32.33 4.15 -53.21
CA PRO A 236 -31.99 2.75 -52.95
C PRO A 236 -33.23 1.85 -53.09
N SER A 237 -33.03 0.60 -53.48
CA SER A 237 -34.06 -0.43 -53.27
C SER A 237 -33.45 -1.83 -53.27
N ALA A 238 -33.23 -2.35 -52.07
CA ALA A 238 -33.38 -3.77 -51.79
C ALA A 238 -33.43 -3.91 -50.26
N SER A 239 -34.66 -3.97 -49.75
CA SER A 239 -34.92 -4.53 -48.42
C SER A 239 -34.59 -6.03 -48.53
N ALA A 240 -33.35 -6.38 -48.20
CA ALA A 240 -32.98 -7.75 -47.95
C ALA A 240 -33.17 -7.98 -46.45
N THR A 241 -34.22 -8.70 -46.09
CA THR A 241 -34.26 -9.49 -44.86
C THR A 241 -33.20 -10.58 -44.96
N GLY A 242 -31.94 -10.17 -44.90
CA GLY A 242 -30.82 -11.06 -44.71
C GLY A 242 -30.84 -11.55 -43.27
N THR A 243 -30.75 -12.87 -43.09
CA THR A 243 -30.25 -13.45 -41.84
C THR A 243 -29.05 -12.61 -41.37
N PRO A 244 -28.98 -12.20 -40.09
CA PRO A 244 -27.87 -11.41 -39.59
C PRO A 244 -26.56 -12.06 -40.01
N ALA A 245 -25.68 -11.30 -40.67
CA ALA A 245 -24.35 -11.78 -40.97
C ALA A 245 -23.68 -12.17 -39.65
N PRO A 246 -23.02 -13.33 -39.56
CA PRO A 246 -22.32 -13.70 -38.33
C PRO A 246 -21.28 -12.64 -37.98
N ALA A 247 -21.19 -12.31 -36.69
CA ALA A 247 -20.23 -11.35 -36.17
C ALA A 247 -18.81 -11.66 -36.68
N PRO A 248 -17.97 -10.64 -36.98
CA PRO A 248 -16.62 -10.89 -37.42
C PRO A 248 -15.84 -11.63 -36.32
N ALA A 249 -15.04 -12.63 -36.70
CA ALA A 249 -14.29 -13.43 -35.74
C ALA A 249 -13.06 -12.69 -35.17
N LYS A 250 -12.56 -11.67 -35.89
CA LYS A 250 -11.44 -10.82 -35.51
C LYS A 250 -11.58 -9.45 -36.14
N GLY A 251 -11.04 -8.42 -35.48
CA GLY A 251 -11.05 -7.07 -36.00
C GLY A 251 -10.73 -6.01 -34.97
N ASP A 252 -11.00 -4.77 -35.35
CA ASP A 252 -10.92 -3.61 -34.45
C ASP A 252 -12.21 -3.48 -33.64
N ILE A 253 -12.09 -2.98 -32.42
CA ILE A 253 -13.21 -2.62 -31.56
C ILE A 253 -13.80 -1.29 -32.04
N ALA A 254 -15.10 -1.27 -32.34
CA ALA A 254 -15.82 -0.08 -32.79
C ALA A 254 -16.13 0.87 -31.63
N ASP A 255 -16.60 0.32 -30.51
CA ASP A 255 -16.80 1.04 -29.24
C ASP A 255 -16.74 0.04 -28.07
N GLY A 256 -16.72 0.54 -26.84
CA GLY A 256 -16.88 -0.30 -25.68
C GLY A 256 -16.97 0.45 -24.37
N ARG A 257 -17.31 -0.31 -23.35
CA ARG A 257 -17.54 0.14 -21.98
C ARG A 257 -16.77 -0.74 -21.01
N LEU A 258 -16.01 -0.12 -20.12
CA LEU A 258 -15.34 -0.77 -19.01
C LEU A 258 -15.90 -0.24 -17.70
N THR A 259 -16.36 -1.12 -16.82
CA THR A 259 -16.79 -0.77 -15.47
C THR A 259 -15.85 -1.39 -14.45
N TRP A 260 -15.31 -0.55 -13.56
CA TRP A 260 -14.38 -0.97 -12.52
C TRP A 260 -14.40 -0.01 -11.34
N GLY A 261 -14.42 -0.53 -10.12
CA GLY A 261 -14.45 0.28 -8.91
C GLY A 261 -13.07 0.61 -8.32
N VAL A 262 -11.98 0.11 -8.89
CA VAL A 262 -10.65 0.10 -8.26
C VAL A 262 -10.64 -0.82 -7.03
N LYS A 263 -11.14 -0.33 -5.90
CA LYS A 263 -11.38 -1.10 -4.68
C LYS A 263 -12.40 -0.36 -3.82
N GLU A 264 -13.49 -1.01 -3.44
CA GLU A 264 -14.56 -0.37 -2.66
C GLU A 264 -14.05 0.27 -1.36
N SER A 265 -13.28 -0.47 -0.57
CA SER A 265 -12.72 0.05 0.68
C SER A 265 -11.78 1.25 0.48
N PHE A 266 -11.10 1.33 -0.67
CA PHE A 266 -10.27 2.48 -0.99
C PHE A 266 -11.13 3.70 -1.31
N ARG A 267 -12.18 3.54 -2.13
CA ARG A 267 -13.11 4.64 -2.41
C ARG A 267 -13.79 5.13 -1.13
N ALA A 268 -14.21 4.22 -0.26
CA ALA A 268 -14.82 4.55 1.02
C ALA A 268 -13.86 5.31 1.94
N TYR A 269 -12.60 4.88 2.01
CA TYR A 269 -11.55 5.58 2.75
C TYR A 269 -11.35 7.02 2.24
N VAL A 270 -11.29 7.21 0.91
CA VAL A 270 -11.06 8.53 0.29
C VAL A 270 -12.13 9.54 0.70
N VAL A 271 -13.40 9.18 0.62
CA VAL A 271 -14.51 10.09 0.99
C VAL A 271 -14.82 10.10 2.49
N GLY A 272 -14.24 9.14 3.23
CA GLY A 272 -14.50 8.93 4.63
C GLY A 272 -13.85 9.96 5.58
N PRO A 273 -14.09 9.83 6.89
CA PRO A 273 -13.67 10.82 7.88
C PRO A 273 -12.15 10.89 8.10
N ILE A 274 -11.40 9.90 7.61
CA ILE A 274 -9.95 9.84 7.73
C ILE A 274 -9.29 10.67 6.63
N ALA A 275 -9.51 10.33 5.36
CA ALA A 275 -8.92 11.06 4.25
C ALA A 275 -9.63 12.39 3.95
N LYS A 276 -10.92 12.52 4.30
CA LYS A 276 -11.75 13.73 4.08
C LYS A 276 -11.61 14.28 2.67
N GLY A 277 -11.61 13.35 1.72
CA GLY A 277 -11.23 13.57 0.35
C GLY A 277 -12.40 13.65 -0.61
N ALA A 278 -12.07 13.59 -1.90
CA ALA A 278 -13.02 13.57 -2.99
C ALA A 278 -12.52 12.66 -4.11
N VAL A 279 -13.48 12.12 -4.85
CA VAL A 279 -13.26 11.34 -6.07
C VAL A 279 -13.85 12.13 -7.23
N THR A 280 -13.06 12.32 -8.28
CA THR A 280 -13.48 13.06 -9.48
C THR A 280 -13.23 12.22 -10.72
N ALA A 281 -14.29 11.89 -11.45
CA ALA A 281 -14.20 11.28 -12.77
C ALA A 281 -14.16 12.36 -13.86
N SER A 282 -13.40 12.11 -14.93
CA SER A 282 -13.20 13.07 -16.02
C SER A 282 -12.90 12.38 -17.35
N GLY A 283 -12.90 13.14 -18.45
CA GLY A 283 -12.50 12.64 -19.77
C GLY A 283 -13.40 11.54 -20.35
N GLY A 284 -14.67 11.50 -19.96
CA GLY A 284 -15.64 10.48 -20.37
C GLY A 284 -15.86 9.38 -19.32
N ALA A 285 -15.06 9.34 -18.26
CA ALA A 285 -15.36 8.50 -17.11
C ALA A 285 -16.49 9.11 -16.27
N ALA A 286 -17.39 8.26 -15.77
CA ALA A 286 -18.46 8.63 -14.85
C ALA A 286 -18.45 7.72 -13.63
N GLN A 287 -18.78 8.26 -12.45
CA GLN A 287 -18.91 7.47 -11.23
C GLN A 287 -20.38 7.18 -10.95
N ALA A 288 -20.71 5.94 -10.60
CA ALA A 288 -22.03 5.57 -10.14
C ALA A 288 -22.37 6.25 -8.80
N ALA A 289 -23.67 6.43 -8.53
CA ALA A 289 -24.16 7.02 -7.29
C ALA A 289 -23.65 6.27 -6.05
N GLY A 290 -23.65 6.93 -4.89
CA GLY A 290 -23.26 6.31 -3.62
C GLY A 290 -21.78 5.91 -3.55
N ASN A 291 -20.89 6.66 -4.21
CA ASN A 291 -19.46 6.32 -4.31
C ASN A 291 -19.22 4.96 -4.99
N GLY A 292 -20.05 4.64 -5.99
CA GLY A 292 -20.02 3.37 -6.72
C GLY A 292 -18.85 3.26 -7.70
N ALA A 293 -18.90 2.20 -8.52
CA ALA A 293 -17.87 1.92 -9.53
C ALA A 293 -17.82 2.98 -10.64
N PHE A 294 -16.70 3.04 -11.34
CA PHE A 294 -16.52 3.94 -12.48
C PHE A 294 -16.89 3.24 -13.77
N THR A 295 -17.57 3.95 -14.66
CA THR A 295 -17.75 3.57 -16.05
C THR A 295 -16.82 4.40 -16.92
N PHE A 296 -16.06 3.74 -17.78
CA PHE A 296 -15.27 4.33 -18.86
C PHE A 296 -15.88 3.90 -20.20
N THR A 297 -15.93 4.81 -21.17
CA THR A 297 -16.53 4.57 -22.50
C THR A 297 -15.54 4.86 -23.63
N GLY A 298 -15.95 4.61 -24.88
CA GLY A 298 -15.12 4.89 -26.04
C GLY A 298 -13.95 3.94 -26.15
N ALA A 299 -14.15 2.65 -25.85
CA ALA A 299 -13.10 1.65 -25.93
C ALA A 299 -12.63 1.48 -27.38
N THR A 300 -11.32 1.42 -27.58
CA THR A 300 -10.71 1.05 -28.86
C THR A 300 -9.67 -0.03 -28.66
N GLY A 301 -9.35 -0.76 -29.72
CA GLY A 301 -8.36 -1.83 -29.69
C GLY A 301 -8.76 -2.95 -30.62
N THR A 302 -8.38 -4.18 -30.29
CA THR A 302 -8.54 -5.33 -31.17
C THR A 302 -9.07 -6.55 -30.44
N TYR A 303 -9.73 -7.43 -31.19
CA TYR A 303 -10.19 -8.72 -30.71
C TYR A 303 -9.93 -9.82 -31.74
N ASP A 304 -9.77 -11.03 -31.24
CA ASP A 304 -9.68 -12.27 -32.01
C ASP A 304 -10.34 -13.37 -31.17
N THR A 305 -11.56 -13.74 -31.56
CA THR A 305 -12.39 -14.72 -30.84
C THR A 305 -11.83 -16.14 -30.97
N GLU A 306 -11.19 -16.46 -32.09
CA GLU A 306 -10.57 -17.77 -32.33
C GLU A 306 -9.31 -17.95 -31.49
N ALA A 307 -8.47 -16.91 -31.40
CA ALA A 307 -7.28 -16.90 -30.54
C ALA A 307 -7.59 -16.62 -29.06
N GLY A 308 -8.84 -16.26 -28.73
CA GLY A 308 -9.25 -15.84 -27.39
C GLY A 308 -8.51 -14.61 -26.89
N LYS A 309 -8.19 -13.66 -27.78
CA LYS A 309 -7.43 -12.44 -27.48
C LYS A 309 -8.31 -11.20 -27.56
N LEU A 310 -8.19 -10.31 -26.58
CA LEU A 310 -8.88 -9.03 -26.54
C LEU A 310 -7.98 -7.98 -25.91
N THR A 311 -7.80 -6.85 -26.58
CA THR A 311 -7.14 -5.66 -26.02
C THR A 311 -8.05 -4.47 -26.20
N ALA A 312 -8.44 -3.82 -25.10
CA ALA A 312 -9.31 -2.66 -25.10
C ALA A 312 -8.69 -1.54 -24.26
N ALA A 313 -8.56 -0.35 -24.83
CA ALA A 313 -8.15 0.87 -24.16
C ALA A 313 -9.36 1.81 -24.08
N VAL A 314 -9.67 2.30 -22.89
CA VAL A 314 -10.82 3.19 -22.66
C VAL A 314 -10.38 4.62 -22.40
N LYS A 315 -11.27 5.57 -22.73
CA LYS A 315 -11.07 6.98 -22.42
C LYS A 315 -11.45 7.28 -20.97
N GLY A 316 -10.94 8.40 -20.47
CA GLY A 316 -11.27 8.92 -19.16
C GLY A 316 -10.21 8.68 -18.10
N ALA A 317 -10.42 9.35 -16.97
CA ALA A 317 -9.55 9.29 -15.81
C ALA A 317 -10.35 9.48 -14.53
N VAL A 318 -9.84 8.91 -13.44
CA VAL A 318 -10.38 9.06 -12.10
C VAL A 318 -9.29 9.59 -11.18
N ASN A 319 -9.58 10.68 -10.48
CA ASN A 319 -8.68 11.31 -9.52
C ASN A 319 -9.22 11.11 -8.09
N PHE A 320 -8.36 10.65 -7.20
CA PHE A 320 -8.60 10.48 -5.79
C PHE A 320 -7.75 11.48 -5.03
N LYS A 321 -8.40 12.40 -4.33
CA LYS A 321 -7.74 13.37 -3.45
C LYS A 321 -8.15 13.16 -2.01
N GLY A 322 -7.21 13.30 -1.09
CA GLY A 322 -7.45 13.20 0.35
C GLY A 322 -6.31 13.81 1.13
N HIS A 323 -6.46 13.93 2.44
CA HIS A 323 -5.44 14.47 3.35
C HIS A 323 -5.03 15.90 2.96
N LYS A 324 -6.03 16.76 2.76
CA LYS A 324 -5.79 18.16 2.39
C LYS A 324 -5.00 18.87 3.49
N GLY A 325 -3.93 19.56 3.10
CA GLY A 325 -2.98 20.21 4.02
C GLY A 325 -1.73 19.39 4.31
N GLU A 326 -1.74 18.08 4.01
CA GLU A 326 -0.64 17.16 4.34
C GLU A 326 0.34 16.95 3.18
N GLY A 327 -0.01 17.46 1.98
CA GLY A 327 0.85 17.43 0.81
C GLY A 327 1.87 18.56 0.77
N ALA A 328 2.76 18.51 -0.22
CA ALA A 328 3.73 19.59 -0.46
C ALA A 328 3.03 20.95 -0.59
N LYS A 329 3.56 21.96 0.11
CA LYS A 329 3.01 23.33 0.12
C LYS A 329 1.53 23.40 0.58
N GLY A 330 1.13 22.53 1.51
CA GLY A 330 -0.26 22.47 2.00
C GLY A 330 -1.24 21.83 1.01
N GLY A 331 -0.71 21.10 0.01
CA GLY A 331 -1.49 20.32 -0.95
C GLY A 331 -2.13 19.07 -0.33
N TYR A 332 -2.42 18.08 -1.15
CA TYR A 332 -3.04 16.82 -0.71
C TYR A 332 -2.00 15.75 -0.40
N GLY A 333 -2.13 15.05 0.74
CA GLY A 333 -1.31 13.89 1.09
C GLY A 333 -1.66 12.65 0.26
N LEU A 334 -2.88 12.61 -0.28
CA LEU A 334 -3.29 11.68 -1.34
C LEU A 334 -3.70 12.49 -2.57
N ASP A 335 -3.01 12.31 -3.69
CA ASP A 335 -3.44 12.79 -5.01
C ASP A 335 -3.04 11.73 -6.03
N LEU A 336 -3.98 10.84 -6.35
CA LEU A 336 -3.77 9.69 -7.23
C LEU A 336 -4.72 9.80 -8.42
N THR A 337 -4.18 9.84 -9.63
CA THR A 337 -4.97 9.80 -10.86
C THR A 337 -4.67 8.52 -11.63
N LEU A 338 -5.72 7.79 -11.98
CA LEU A 338 -5.66 6.66 -12.90
C LEU A 338 -6.31 7.08 -14.21
N GLY A 339 -5.57 7.03 -15.30
CA GLY A 339 -6.07 7.35 -16.64
C GLY A 339 -5.53 6.37 -17.68
N ASN A 340 -6.03 6.46 -18.91
CA ASN A 340 -5.58 5.61 -20.01
C ASN A 340 -5.64 4.11 -19.61
N VAL A 341 -6.77 3.69 -19.05
CA VAL A 341 -6.97 2.32 -18.56
C VAL A 341 -7.06 1.37 -19.75
N ARG A 342 -6.34 0.24 -19.68
CA ARG A 342 -6.30 -0.77 -20.74
C ARG A 342 -6.43 -2.17 -20.17
N ALA A 343 -7.35 -2.96 -20.71
CA ALA A 343 -7.47 -4.38 -20.42
C ALA A 343 -6.90 -5.18 -21.59
N ALA A 344 -6.03 -6.14 -21.30
CA ALA A 344 -5.52 -7.10 -22.28
C ALA A 344 -5.75 -8.51 -21.73
N LEU A 345 -6.36 -9.38 -22.53
CA LEU A 345 -6.69 -10.76 -22.20
C LEU A 345 -6.26 -11.70 -23.33
N SER A 346 -5.76 -12.88 -22.97
CA SER A 346 -5.46 -13.99 -23.85
C SER A 346 -5.84 -15.29 -23.14
N GLY A 347 -6.77 -16.07 -23.70
CA GLY A 347 -7.25 -17.31 -23.10
C GLY A 347 -7.83 -17.11 -21.69
N GLY A 348 -8.51 -15.98 -21.46
CA GLY A 348 -9.14 -15.64 -20.18
C GLY A 348 -8.20 -15.13 -19.08
N THR A 349 -6.92 -14.90 -19.38
CA THR A 349 -5.97 -14.30 -18.41
C THR A 349 -5.24 -13.13 -19.03
N GLY A 350 -4.77 -12.18 -18.22
CA GLY A 350 -3.99 -11.07 -18.71
C GLY A 350 -3.81 -9.96 -17.70
N ALA A 351 -3.88 -8.70 -18.12
CA ALA A 351 -3.49 -7.57 -17.31
C ALA A 351 -4.40 -6.34 -17.50
N LEU A 352 -4.59 -5.62 -16.40
CA LEU A 352 -5.13 -4.28 -16.38
C LEU A 352 -3.98 -3.29 -16.18
N THR A 353 -3.80 -2.39 -17.13
CA THR A 353 -2.78 -1.35 -17.08
C THR A 353 -3.40 0.04 -17.03
N ALA A 354 -2.70 1.01 -16.46
CA ALA A 354 -3.09 2.41 -16.48
C ALA A 354 -1.88 3.33 -16.41
N ASP A 355 -2.06 4.57 -16.84
CA ASP A 355 -1.17 5.65 -16.44
C ASP A 355 -1.53 6.07 -15.01
N VAL A 356 -0.51 6.14 -14.16
CA VAL A 356 -0.65 6.45 -12.73
C VAL A 356 0.08 7.75 -12.46
N THR A 357 -0.67 8.80 -12.11
CA THR A 357 -0.09 10.04 -11.59
C THR A 357 -0.30 10.09 -10.09
N SER A 358 0.76 9.99 -9.31
CA SER A 358 0.73 10.07 -7.84
C SER A 358 1.51 11.29 -7.38
N LEU A 359 0.86 12.18 -6.63
CA LEU A 359 1.47 13.42 -6.08
C LEU A 359 2.22 14.24 -7.15
N GLY A 360 1.67 14.29 -8.36
CA GLY A 360 2.25 15.01 -9.50
C GLY A 360 3.29 14.23 -10.32
N VAL A 361 3.72 13.04 -9.89
CA VAL A 361 4.66 12.20 -10.62
C VAL A 361 3.90 11.16 -11.43
N THR A 362 4.17 11.07 -12.73
CA THR A 362 3.46 10.15 -13.64
C THR A 362 4.32 8.95 -14.02
N SER A 363 3.78 7.75 -13.84
CA SER A 363 4.28 6.49 -14.39
C SER A 363 3.31 5.98 -15.46
N LYS A 364 3.83 5.63 -16.63
CA LYS A 364 3.02 5.21 -17.78
C LYS A 364 2.86 3.69 -17.83
N ALA A 365 1.69 3.23 -18.30
CA ALA A 365 1.41 1.81 -18.54
C ALA A 365 1.77 0.88 -17.36
N VAL A 366 1.48 1.30 -16.13
CA VAL A 366 1.70 0.49 -14.93
C VAL A 366 0.76 -0.71 -14.98
N VAL A 367 1.29 -1.91 -14.84
CA VAL A 367 0.50 -3.14 -14.69
C VAL A 367 -0.11 -3.15 -13.29
N LEU A 368 -1.35 -2.66 -13.16
CA LEU A 368 -2.03 -2.52 -11.87
C LEU A 368 -2.48 -3.88 -11.34
N ALA A 369 -3.11 -4.69 -12.18
CA ALA A 369 -3.69 -5.95 -11.77
C ALA A 369 -3.53 -7.07 -12.81
N ASP A 370 -3.34 -8.29 -12.31
CA ASP A 370 -3.52 -9.51 -13.08
C ASP A 370 -5.03 -9.78 -13.23
N LEU A 371 -5.47 -10.04 -14.46
CA LEU A 371 -6.86 -10.31 -14.80
C LEU A 371 -7.10 -11.80 -15.00
N LYS A 372 -8.23 -12.29 -14.48
CA LYS A 372 -8.72 -13.64 -14.74
C LYS A 372 -10.22 -13.64 -14.99
N ALA A 373 -10.60 -13.87 -16.24
CA ALA A 373 -11.98 -14.00 -16.66
C ALA A 373 -12.59 -15.34 -16.19
N PRO A 374 -13.92 -15.41 -15.98
CA PRO A 374 -14.59 -16.66 -15.65
C PRO A 374 -14.46 -17.74 -16.73
N SER A 375 -14.42 -17.32 -18.01
CA SER A 375 -14.21 -18.18 -19.17
C SER A 375 -13.03 -17.70 -20.01
N GLY A 376 -12.36 -18.64 -20.67
CA GLY A 376 -11.26 -18.34 -21.60
C GLY A 376 -11.70 -17.96 -23.01
N GLY A 377 -12.92 -18.37 -23.40
CA GLY A 377 -13.51 -18.06 -24.70
C GLY A 377 -14.07 -16.65 -24.76
N LEU A 378 -13.92 -16.02 -25.92
CA LEU A 378 -14.60 -14.79 -26.28
C LEU A 378 -15.77 -15.16 -27.19
N THR A 379 -16.98 -14.86 -26.77
CA THR A 379 -18.20 -15.13 -27.55
C THR A 379 -18.86 -13.82 -27.89
N ALA A 380 -19.05 -13.59 -29.19
CA ALA A 380 -19.84 -12.48 -29.68
C ALA A 380 -21.33 -12.87 -29.64
N LYS A 381 -22.16 -12.00 -29.09
CA LYS A 381 -23.61 -12.07 -29.17
C LYS A 381 -24.12 -10.70 -29.59
N ASP A 382 -24.93 -10.66 -30.64
CA ASP A 382 -25.48 -9.42 -31.19
C ASP A 382 -24.38 -8.37 -31.47
N ASP A 383 -23.27 -8.82 -32.07
CA ASP A 383 -22.05 -8.03 -32.35
C ASP A 383 -21.37 -7.41 -31.11
N VAL A 384 -21.59 -7.96 -29.93
CA VAL A 384 -20.94 -7.55 -28.67
C VAL A 384 -20.25 -8.71 -27.99
N ILE A 385 -19.01 -8.49 -27.53
CA ILE A 385 -18.33 -9.39 -26.59
C ILE A 385 -18.48 -8.79 -25.19
N THR A 386 -19.07 -9.55 -24.27
CA THR A 386 -19.22 -9.17 -22.87
C THR A 386 -18.41 -10.09 -21.96
N LEU A 387 -17.60 -9.48 -21.10
CA LEU A 387 -16.81 -10.14 -20.07
C LEU A 387 -17.21 -9.57 -18.72
N ASP A 388 -17.95 -10.35 -17.95
CA ASP A 388 -18.40 -9.95 -16.62
C ASP A 388 -17.54 -10.52 -15.51
N LYS A 389 -17.43 -9.76 -14.43
CA LYS A 389 -16.81 -10.20 -13.17
C LYS A 389 -15.40 -10.76 -13.38
N VAL A 390 -14.62 -10.16 -14.29
CA VAL A 390 -13.21 -10.49 -14.49
C VAL A 390 -12.48 -10.15 -13.21
N ARG A 391 -11.92 -11.16 -12.54
CA ARG A 391 -11.20 -10.97 -11.28
C ARG A 391 -9.95 -10.14 -11.55
N ALA A 392 -9.73 -9.12 -10.72
CA ALA A 392 -8.54 -8.29 -10.74
C ALA A 392 -7.73 -8.51 -9.45
N THR A 393 -6.48 -8.92 -9.59
CA THR A 393 -5.57 -9.19 -8.47
C THR A 393 -4.39 -8.22 -8.53
N LEU A 394 -4.19 -7.43 -7.48
CA LEU A 394 -3.17 -6.38 -7.47
C LEU A 394 -1.76 -6.95 -7.67
N THR A 395 -1.00 -6.39 -8.61
CA THR A 395 0.40 -6.79 -8.83
C THR A 395 1.35 -6.09 -7.85
N GLY A 396 2.64 -6.45 -7.87
CA GLY A 396 3.66 -5.71 -7.12
C GLY A 396 3.88 -4.28 -7.64
N ALA A 397 3.64 -4.01 -8.93
CA ALA A 397 3.69 -2.66 -9.48
C ALA A 397 2.45 -1.85 -9.08
N GLY A 398 1.27 -2.48 -9.11
CA GLY A 398 0.04 -1.91 -8.58
C GLY A 398 0.16 -1.56 -7.10
N ALA A 399 0.72 -2.45 -6.28
CA ALA A 399 0.95 -2.18 -4.85
C ALA A 399 1.76 -0.89 -4.63
N LYS A 400 2.81 -0.65 -5.43
CA LYS A 400 3.61 0.59 -5.37
C LYS A 400 2.80 1.83 -5.79
N ALA A 401 1.89 1.70 -6.75
CA ALA A 401 0.99 2.79 -7.16
C ALA A 401 0.04 3.22 -6.02
N PHE A 402 -0.31 2.30 -5.13
CA PHE A 402 -1.05 2.57 -3.88
C PHE A 402 -0.11 2.71 -2.66
N SER A 403 1.11 3.22 -2.86
CA SER A 403 2.10 3.49 -1.80
C SER A 403 2.43 2.29 -0.88
N GLY A 404 2.17 1.06 -1.31
CA GLY A 404 2.40 -0.15 -0.54
C GLY A 404 1.32 -0.47 0.51
N PHE A 405 0.23 0.30 0.60
CA PHE A 405 -0.86 0.04 1.55
C PHE A 405 -1.57 -1.30 1.32
N TYR A 406 -1.54 -1.80 0.09
CA TYR A 406 -2.10 -3.08 -0.29
C TYR A 406 -0.98 -4.02 -0.77
N PRO A 407 -0.82 -5.22 -0.19
CA PRO A 407 0.19 -6.17 -0.66
C PRO A 407 -0.16 -6.69 -2.06
N LYS A 408 0.86 -7.17 -2.79
CA LYS A 408 0.66 -7.97 -4.01
C LYS A 408 -0.28 -9.13 -3.69
N GLY A 409 -1.20 -9.43 -4.60
CA GLY A 409 -2.21 -10.48 -4.41
C GLY A 409 -3.52 -9.97 -3.81
N THR A 410 -3.58 -8.70 -3.37
CA THR A 410 -4.83 -8.11 -2.87
C THR A 410 -5.90 -8.15 -3.94
N ALA A 411 -7.08 -8.68 -3.59
CA ALA A 411 -8.25 -8.63 -4.45
C ALA A 411 -8.71 -7.18 -4.64
N LEU A 412 -8.88 -6.79 -5.89
CA LEU A 412 -9.48 -5.53 -6.30
C LEU A 412 -10.94 -5.77 -6.70
N ASP A 413 -11.67 -4.69 -6.92
CA ASP A 413 -13.01 -4.80 -7.47
C ASP A 413 -12.92 -5.46 -8.86
N PRO A 414 -13.84 -6.38 -9.19
CA PRO A 414 -13.83 -7.04 -10.49
C PRO A 414 -14.09 -6.03 -11.62
N VAL A 415 -13.59 -6.36 -12.81
CA VAL A 415 -13.77 -5.60 -14.04
C VAL A 415 -14.89 -6.23 -14.86
N SER A 416 -15.81 -5.41 -15.37
CA SER A 416 -16.72 -5.80 -16.45
C SER A 416 -16.37 -5.01 -17.70
N LEU A 417 -16.34 -5.68 -18.86
CA LEU A 417 -15.97 -5.10 -20.14
C LEU A 417 -16.96 -5.57 -21.21
N SER A 418 -17.54 -4.63 -21.95
CA SER A 418 -18.32 -4.92 -23.16
C SER A 418 -17.74 -4.16 -24.34
N VAL A 419 -17.54 -4.84 -25.47
CA VAL A 419 -16.97 -4.24 -26.68
C VAL A 419 -17.84 -4.56 -27.88
N ALA A 420 -18.16 -3.53 -28.66
CA ALA A 420 -18.89 -3.60 -29.92
C ALA A 420 -17.92 -3.95 -31.04
N LEU A 421 -18.28 -4.95 -31.84
CA LEU A 421 -17.50 -5.47 -32.95
C LEU A 421 -17.83 -4.79 -34.29
N ALA A 422 -18.95 -4.08 -34.33
CA ALA A 422 -19.43 -3.34 -35.48
C ALA A 422 -20.08 -2.02 -35.04
N ASP A 423 -20.09 -1.04 -35.94
CA ASP A 423 -20.75 0.25 -35.69
C ASP A 423 -22.27 0.05 -35.48
N GLY A 424 -22.80 0.68 -34.43
CA GLY A 424 -24.23 0.62 -34.11
C GLY A 424 -24.67 -0.61 -33.29
N ALA A 425 -23.75 -1.50 -32.90
CA ALA A 425 -24.05 -2.54 -31.92
C ALA A 425 -24.35 -1.92 -30.54
N GLU A 426 -25.44 -2.37 -29.91
CA GLU A 426 -25.91 -1.79 -28.65
C GLU A 426 -25.14 -2.38 -27.47
N LEU A 427 -24.41 -1.53 -26.74
CA LEU A 427 -23.69 -1.94 -25.53
C LEU A 427 -24.64 -2.00 -24.33
N PRO A 428 -24.50 -2.99 -23.43
CA PRO A 428 -25.34 -3.08 -22.24
C PRO A 428 -25.20 -1.84 -21.35
N THR A 429 -26.34 -1.26 -20.96
CA THR A 429 -26.43 -0.19 -19.98
C THR A 429 -26.36 -0.81 -18.59
N GLY A 430 -25.32 -0.51 -17.83
CA GLY A 430 -24.90 -1.22 -16.61
C GLY A 430 -25.83 -1.18 -15.37
N ASP A 431 -27.15 -1.16 -15.54
CA ASP A 431 -28.13 -1.26 -14.45
C ASP A 431 -28.46 -2.71 -14.07
N ASP A 432 -28.13 -3.70 -14.92
CA ASP A 432 -28.47 -5.12 -14.72
C ASP A 432 -27.56 -5.89 -13.76
N THR A 433 -26.63 -5.24 -13.04
CA THR A 433 -25.68 -5.94 -12.14
C THR A 433 -26.02 -5.81 -10.65
N SER A 434 -27.23 -5.37 -10.30
CA SER A 434 -27.73 -5.45 -8.91
C SER A 434 -28.58 -6.72 -8.69
N GLY A 435 -28.06 -7.64 -7.88
CA GLY A 435 -28.76 -8.71 -7.15
C GLY A 435 -29.96 -9.42 -7.81
N ALA A 436 -29.72 -10.47 -8.59
CA ALA A 436 -30.75 -11.48 -8.86
C ALA A 436 -30.82 -12.49 -7.70
N GLY A 437 -31.57 -12.13 -6.66
CA GLY A 437 -32.14 -13.05 -5.70
C GLY A 437 -33.67 -12.93 -5.74
N GLY A 438 -34.34 -13.94 -6.32
CA GLY A 438 -35.75 -14.23 -6.07
C GLY A 438 -36.80 -13.65 -7.03
N SER A 439 -37.34 -14.57 -7.87
CA SER A 439 -38.77 -14.76 -8.13
C SER A 439 -39.52 -13.87 -9.15
N ASN A 440 -39.70 -14.46 -10.34
CA ASN A 440 -40.96 -14.62 -11.10
C ASN A 440 -42.03 -13.51 -11.05
N GLY A 441 -42.22 -12.83 -12.17
CA GLY A 441 -43.44 -12.09 -12.49
C GLY A 441 -43.37 -11.39 -13.85
N SER A 442 -43.93 -12.02 -14.88
CA SER A 442 -44.08 -11.45 -16.21
C SER A 442 -45.01 -10.23 -16.27
N ASN A 443 -44.68 -9.35 -17.21
CA ASN A 443 -45.56 -8.68 -18.18
C ASN A 443 -45.84 -7.18 -17.97
N GLY A 444 -45.50 -6.38 -18.99
CA GLY A 444 -46.38 -5.32 -19.50
C GLY A 444 -45.86 -3.89 -19.54
N GLY A 445 -45.24 -3.51 -20.67
CA GLY A 445 -45.70 -2.39 -21.50
C GLY A 445 -45.58 -0.92 -21.04
N SER A 446 -44.65 -0.20 -21.67
CA SER A 446 -44.82 1.08 -22.39
C SER A 446 -45.56 2.26 -21.76
N GLY A 447 -44.88 3.42 -21.67
CA GLY A 447 -45.43 4.67 -22.22
C GLY A 447 -45.32 5.95 -21.38
N SER A 448 -44.53 6.90 -21.92
CA SER A 448 -44.85 8.33 -22.10
C SER A 448 -44.75 9.36 -20.95
N THR A 449 -43.83 10.31 -21.17
CA THR A 449 -43.95 11.79 -21.09
C THR A 449 -44.55 12.50 -19.88
N GLY A 450 -43.71 13.36 -19.27
CA GLY A 450 -43.96 14.81 -19.17
C GLY A 450 -44.81 15.32 -17.99
N GLY A 451 -44.29 16.34 -17.29
CA GLY A 451 -45.14 17.22 -16.47
C GLY A 451 -44.42 17.91 -15.31
N SER A 452 -44.08 19.18 -15.53
CA SER A 452 -43.69 20.18 -14.52
C SER A 452 -44.84 20.48 -13.55
N GLY A 453 -44.53 20.86 -12.30
CA GLY A 453 -45.51 21.32 -11.32
C GLY A 453 -44.89 21.79 -10.00
N THR A 454 -44.96 23.10 -9.80
CA THR A 454 -44.50 24.00 -8.72
C THR A 454 -44.95 23.69 -7.27
N ASP A 455 -44.11 24.17 -6.34
CA ASP A 455 -44.38 24.80 -5.03
C ASP A 455 -45.72 24.58 -4.32
N THR A 456 -45.68 24.31 -3.00
CA THR A 456 -46.11 25.24 -1.92
C THR A 456 -45.79 24.62 -0.55
N GLY A 457 -45.26 25.44 0.37
CA GLY A 457 -44.88 25.04 1.72
C GLY A 457 -46.02 24.81 2.72
N GLY A 458 -45.63 24.41 3.93
CA GLY A 458 -46.54 24.28 5.07
C GLY A 458 -45.77 23.96 6.34
N ALA A 459 -45.58 24.98 7.17
CA ALA A 459 -44.89 24.93 8.45
C ALA A 459 -45.77 24.34 9.58
N GLY A 460 -45.09 23.73 10.56
CA GLY A 460 -45.35 23.96 11.99
C GLY A 460 -46.50 23.21 12.67
N SER A 461 -46.14 22.35 13.62
CA SER A 461 -46.69 22.45 14.98
C SER A 461 -45.87 21.66 15.99
N SER A 462 -45.36 22.42 16.97
CA SER A 462 -44.82 21.99 18.25
C SER A 462 -45.93 21.99 19.30
N THR A 463 -45.90 21.04 20.23
CA THR A 463 -46.46 21.11 21.60
C THR A 463 -45.83 19.93 22.35
N GLY A 464 -44.89 20.17 23.27
CA GLY A 464 -45.13 20.28 24.72
C GLY A 464 -44.61 18.98 25.37
N GLY A 465 -43.62 18.96 26.26
CA GLY A 465 -43.37 19.83 27.40
C GLY A 465 -43.62 18.99 28.67
N GLY A 466 -42.56 18.48 29.29
CA GLY A 466 -42.63 17.71 30.53
C GLY A 466 -41.26 17.56 31.18
N ALA A 467 -41.02 18.35 32.23
CA ALA A 467 -39.79 18.45 32.99
C ALA A 467 -39.62 17.31 34.01
N GLY A 468 -38.36 16.97 34.34
CA GLY A 468 -38.00 16.06 35.44
C GLY A 468 -36.49 15.98 35.68
N SER A 469 -36.07 16.42 36.86
CA SER A 469 -34.72 16.78 37.32
C SER A 469 -33.70 15.63 37.52
N THR A 470 -32.43 15.92 37.17
CA THR A 470 -31.14 15.59 37.83
C THR A 470 -30.90 14.24 38.53
N THR A 471 -29.83 13.53 38.15
CA THR A 471 -28.57 13.32 38.93
C THR A 471 -27.75 12.16 38.35
N GLY A 472 -26.43 12.34 38.25
CA GLY A 472 -25.48 11.22 38.39
C GLY A 472 -24.73 10.82 37.13
N GLY A 473 -23.45 11.19 37.08
CA GLY A 473 -22.51 10.75 36.06
C GLY A 473 -22.13 9.27 36.20
N GLY A 474 -21.54 8.75 35.13
CA GLY A 474 -21.02 7.39 35.06
C GLY A 474 -20.69 7.05 33.62
N SER A 475 -19.48 7.42 33.19
CA SER A 475 -18.89 6.93 31.96
C SER A 475 -18.62 5.43 32.11
N THR A 476 -19.33 4.61 31.34
CA THR A 476 -19.02 3.19 31.15
C THR A 476 -18.96 2.92 29.66
N GLY A 477 -17.78 2.49 29.22
CA GLY A 477 -17.54 2.00 27.88
C GLY A 477 -18.45 0.82 27.54
N GLY A 478 -18.91 0.81 26.30
CA GLY A 478 -19.66 -0.28 25.69
C GLY A 478 -19.07 -0.58 24.33
N SER A 479 -18.22 -1.61 24.29
CA SER A 479 -17.95 -2.40 23.09
C SER A 479 -19.25 -3.06 22.63
N LEU A 480 -19.66 -2.89 21.37
CA LEU A 480 -20.66 -3.75 20.71
C LEU A 480 -20.48 -3.79 19.18
N ALA A 481 -20.25 -5.02 18.69
CA ALA A 481 -20.76 -5.67 17.47
C ALA A 481 -20.64 -4.94 16.11
N ALA A 482 -19.96 -5.48 15.10
CA ALA A 482 -20.23 -6.74 14.38
C ALA A 482 -21.65 -6.87 13.80
N THR A 483 -21.84 -6.35 12.58
CA THR A 483 -22.73 -6.86 11.51
C THR A 483 -22.22 -6.21 10.20
N GLY A 484 -21.93 -6.88 9.08
CA GLY A 484 -22.47 -8.13 8.59
C GLY A 484 -23.71 -7.85 7.74
N SER A 485 -23.53 -7.33 6.52
CA SER A 485 -24.33 -7.55 5.30
C SER A 485 -23.70 -6.77 4.14
#